data_AF-A0A4V2WW98-F1
#
_entry.id   AF-A0A4V2WW98-F1
#
_cell.length_a   1.000
_cell.length_b   1.000
_cell.length_c   1.000
_cell.angle_alpha   90.00
_cell.angle_beta   90.00
_cell.angle_gamma   90.00
#
_symmetry.space_group_name_H-M   'P 1'
#
loop_
_entity.id
_entity.type
_entity.pdbx_description
1 polymer ?
#
loop_
_entity_poly.entity_id
_entity_poly.type
_entity_poly.pdbx_seq_one_letter_code
_entity_poly.pdbx_strand_id
1 'polypeptide(L)'
;MKIFRLLAASLLAAVCAGFSSCGGDELESVPTEIFDPTGGNELEKIYSKYIDNYEDITCKSFVKYNNDTIAFTGITPKGYLMIDLFRNSSETKVFEWIDNTKTDTIYNVHKGYGEYEEVRIRSIEPSFIKFHTEYGKDFIAMLHLNGSQPLRRVLFVNGGQSHMTDVLPEGVATFIPNWYNNQYCFIHDCCYTLAGDTVYTIKYGENDMNNINNYADRIATGGYHFLEYQRISPEEAIGAGIDTGYDNRYRIEMVRINYKTAQNVWGEQRYIALPFDYEAKAKLAYSVTDKSSNIWTYKVSITYYDGTKSEATLKVDIESGTVQGDDDYIASLIIGKWKMTSGNAIATHVAYKNDGTFEYTSTEDSSYKEVGKYKIEGNKLYEMYSGEDEWIISDILLLNSMFLSVQELEADGVTPNGKKFAYQRVE
;
A
#
# COMPACT_ATOMS: atom_id res chain seq x y z
N MET A 1 18.78 -41.43 17.14
CA MET A 1 17.50 -41.04 16.50
C MET A 1 17.03 -39.59 16.74
N LYS A 2 17.74 -38.72 17.50
CA LYS A 2 17.36 -37.31 17.69
C LYS A 2 18.14 -36.28 16.85
N ILE A 3 19.27 -36.66 16.23
CA ILE A 3 20.16 -35.74 15.51
C ILE A 3 19.70 -35.48 14.05
N PHE A 4 19.11 -36.46 13.37
CA PHE A 4 18.63 -36.30 11.98
C PHE A 4 17.45 -35.33 11.83
N ARG A 5 16.58 -35.21 12.85
CA ARG A 5 15.45 -34.27 12.80
C ARG A 5 15.87 -32.80 12.91
N LEU A 6 16.97 -32.51 13.62
CA LEU A 6 17.49 -31.15 13.77
C LEU A 6 18.12 -30.63 12.48
N LEU A 7 18.86 -31.48 11.77
CA LEU A 7 19.45 -31.13 10.47
C LEU A 7 18.36 -30.80 9.45
N ALA A 8 17.38 -31.69 9.26
CA ALA A 8 16.27 -31.47 8.32
C ALA A 8 15.48 -30.18 8.64
N ALA A 9 15.23 -29.89 9.93
CA ALA A 9 14.56 -28.66 10.35
C ALA A 9 15.39 -27.39 10.09
N SER A 10 16.71 -27.42 10.32
CA SER A 10 17.60 -26.28 9.97
C SER A 10 17.77 -26.08 8.46
N LEU A 11 17.66 -27.18 7.70
CA LEU A 11 17.78 -27.19 6.23
C LEU A 11 16.56 -26.55 5.57
N LEU A 12 15.35 -26.83 6.08
CA LEU A 12 14.11 -26.24 5.59
C LEU A 12 14.03 -24.73 5.88
N ALA A 13 14.47 -24.29 7.07
CA ALA A 13 14.50 -22.88 7.43
C ALA A 13 15.35 -22.02 6.48
N ALA A 14 16.48 -22.55 5.97
CA ALA A 14 17.33 -21.86 4.99
C ALA A 14 16.66 -21.71 3.61
N VAL A 15 15.83 -22.67 3.20
CA VAL A 15 15.04 -22.59 1.96
C VAL A 15 13.91 -21.57 2.15
N CYS A 16 13.19 -21.61 3.27
CA CYS A 16 12.11 -20.67 3.60
C CYS A 16 12.60 -19.21 3.72
N ALA A 17 13.81 -18.98 4.24
CA ALA A 17 14.40 -17.64 4.35
C ALA A 17 14.67 -17.00 2.97
N GLY A 18 14.95 -17.80 1.94
CA GLY A 18 15.08 -17.32 0.56
C GLY A 18 13.76 -16.92 -0.12
N PHE A 19 12.62 -17.31 0.45
CA PHE A 19 11.26 -16.99 -0.04
C PHE A 19 10.51 -16.00 0.87
N SER A 20 11.15 -15.52 1.93
CA SER A 20 10.55 -14.66 2.96
C SER A 20 11.18 -13.26 2.96
N SER A 21 11.15 -12.56 1.82
CA SER A 21 11.40 -11.11 1.83
C SER A 21 10.12 -10.41 2.31
N CYS A 22 10.18 -9.84 3.51
CA CYS A 22 9.18 -8.93 4.05
C CYS A 22 9.54 -7.51 3.60
N GLY A 23 8.92 -7.06 2.52
CA GLY A 23 9.10 -5.72 1.95
C GLY A 23 8.55 -5.77 0.54
N GLY A 24 7.69 -4.82 0.18
CA GLY A 24 6.89 -4.89 -1.03
C GLY A 24 7.76 -5.02 -2.27
N ASP A 25 7.57 -6.11 -3.01
CA ASP A 25 7.97 -6.21 -4.41
C ASP A 25 6.89 -7.03 -5.12
N GLU A 26 6.19 -6.34 -6.02
CA GLU A 26 5.45 -6.95 -7.11
C GLU A 26 6.43 -7.83 -7.89
N LEU A 27 6.24 -9.15 -7.87
CA LEU A 27 6.86 -10.10 -8.81
C LEU A 27 8.31 -9.76 -9.20
N GLU A 28 9.23 -9.66 -8.23
CA GLU A 28 10.63 -9.89 -8.58
C GLU A 28 10.73 -11.34 -9.05
N SER A 29 10.89 -11.46 -10.37
CA SER A 29 10.95 -12.71 -11.12
C SER A 29 11.91 -13.70 -10.49
N VAL A 30 11.42 -14.86 -10.07
CA VAL A 30 12.27 -16.05 -9.95
C VAL A 30 11.47 -17.21 -10.51
N PRO A 31 11.80 -17.69 -11.73
CA PRO A 31 13.01 -18.50 -11.94
C PRO A 31 13.88 -18.09 -13.16
N THR A 32 15.18 -18.43 -13.09
CA THR A 32 16.20 -18.09 -14.10
C THR A 32 16.32 -19.12 -15.24
N GLU A 33 15.79 -20.34 -15.07
CA GLU A 33 15.70 -21.33 -16.15
C GLU A 33 14.43 -22.18 -16.00
N ILE A 34 13.49 -22.00 -16.94
CA ILE A 34 12.34 -22.90 -17.14
C ILE A 34 12.74 -23.85 -18.27
N PHE A 35 12.89 -25.14 -17.96
CA PHE A 35 13.26 -26.14 -18.96
C PHE A 35 12.03 -26.59 -19.73
N ASP A 36 12.15 -26.68 -21.06
CA ASP A 36 11.07 -27.17 -21.91
C ASP A 36 10.68 -28.61 -21.49
N PRO A 37 9.46 -28.82 -20.98
CA PRO A 37 9.00 -30.12 -20.51
C PRO A 37 8.89 -31.16 -21.64
N THR A 38 9.05 -30.76 -22.91
CA THR A 38 9.11 -31.66 -24.06
C THR A 38 10.51 -32.20 -24.37
N GLY A 39 11.55 -31.72 -23.69
CA GLY A 39 12.95 -32.14 -23.85
C GLY A 39 13.25 -33.53 -23.27
N GLY A 40 12.38 -34.51 -23.49
CA GLY A 40 12.22 -35.74 -22.70
C GLY A 40 13.50 -36.44 -22.25
N ASN A 41 14.58 -36.40 -23.02
CA ASN A 41 15.84 -37.02 -22.63
C ASN A 41 16.59 -36.29 -21.49
N GLU A 42 16.36 -34.98 -21.29
CA GLU A 42 16.94 -34.21 -20.18
C GLU A 42 16.05 -34.27 -18.92
N LEU A 43 14.74 -34.14 -19.10
CA LEU A 43 13.76 -34.29 -18.01
C LEU A 43 13.92 -35.64 -17.30
N GLU A 44 13.94 -36.74 -18.05
CA GLU A 44 14.07 -38.08 -17.48
C GLU A 44 15.43 -38.29 -16.79
N LYS A 45 16.52 -37.78 -17.38
CA LYS A 45 17.85 -37.82 -16.75
C LYS A 45 17.87 -37.11 -15.41
N ILE A 46 17.29 -35.91 -15.33
CA ILE A 46 17.24 -35.14 -14.09
C ILE A 46 16.35 -35.85 -13.07
N TYR A 47 15.16 -36.33 -13.46
CA TYR A 47 14.30 -37.08 -12.54
C TYR A 47 14.98 -38.33 -11.98
N SER A 48 15.62 -39.14 -12.83
CA SER A 48 16.32 -40.36 -12.42
C SER A 48 17.42 -40.14 -11.40
N LYS A 49 17.95 -38.91 -11.32
CA LYS A 49 18.98 -38.54 -10.36
C LYS A 49 18.42 -38.29 -8.95
N TYR A 50 17.18 -37.83 -8.83
CA TYR A 50 16.60 -37.37 -7.56
C TYR A 50 15.45 -38.23 -7.05
N ILE A 51 14.73 -38.94 -7.93
CA ILE A 51 13.50 -39.67 -7.62
C ILE A 51 13.60 -41.10 -8.17
N ASP A 52 13.63 -42.10 -7.28
CA ASP A 52 13.84 -43.50 -7.68
C ASP A 52 12.73 -44.06 -8.59
N ASN A 53 11.45 -43.83 -8.25
CA ASN A 53 10.29 -44.38 -8.98
C ASN A 53 9.72 -43.36 -9.99
N TYR A 54 10.59 -42.61 -10.67
CA TYR A 54 10.16 -41.51 -11.54
C TYR A 54 9.43 -41.95 -12.82
N GLU A 55 9.63 -43.20 -13.26
CA GLU A 55 9.04 -43.74 -14.48
C GLU A 55 7.51 -43.82 -14.39
N ASP A 56 6.97 -44.08 -13.19
CA ASP A 56 5.53 -44.18 -12.97
C ASP A 56 4.87 -42.79 -12.75
N ILE A 57 5.67 -41.72 -12.68
CA ILE A 57 5.17 -40.35 -12.49
C ILE A 57 4.83 -39.75 -13.85
N THR A 58 3.60 -39.24 -13.98
CA THR A 58 3.13 -38.50 -15.16
C THR A 58 3.08 -37.00 -14.90
N CYS A 59 2.90 -36.19 -15.95
CA CYS A 59 2.84 -34.73 -15.85
C CYS A 59 4.06 -34.10 -15.13
N LYS A 60 5.24 -34.69 -15.34
CA LYS A 60 6.50 -34.30 -14.69
C LYS A 60 6.93 -32.90 -15.09
N SER A 61 7.42 -32.14 -14.13
CA SER A 61 8.26 -30.96 -14.38
C SER A 61 9.20 -30.65 -13.22
N PHE A 62 10.24 -29.89 -13.49
CA PHE A 62 11.10 -29.36 -12.44
C PHE A 62 11.42 -27.89 -12.66
N VAL A 63 11.67 -27.18 -11.57
CA VAL A 63 12.09 -25.78 -11.57
C VAL A 63 13.31 -25.64 -10.67
N LYS A 64 14.36 -24.98 -11.17
CA LYS A 64 15.52 -24.58 -10.37
C LYS A 64 15.33 -23.15 -9.89
N TYR A 65 15.36 -22.97 -8.58
CA TYR A 65 15.33 -21.66 -7.94
C TYR A 65 16.74 -21.14 -7.68
N ASN A 66 16.87 -19.83 -7.57
CA ASN A 66 18.16 -19.14 -7.39
C ASN A 66 18.84 -19.43 -6.03
N ASN A 67 18.12 -20.05 -5.09
CA ASN A 67 18.58 -20.36 -3.73
C ASN A 67 19.05 -21.81 -3.57
N ASP A 68 19.70 -22.39 -4.59
CA ASP A 68 20.20 -23.78 -4.58
C ASP A 68 19.10 -24.83 -4.31
N THR A 69 17.85 -24.52 -4.69
CA THR A 69 16.70 -25.42 -4.54
C THR A 69 16.21 -25.85 -5.91
N ILE A 70 15.95 -27.14 -6.08
CA ILE A 70 15.25 -27.69 -7.24
C ILE A 70 13.92 -28.29 -6.75
N ALA A 71 12.83 -27.88 -7.38
CA ALA A 71 11.50 -28.41 -7.16
C ALA A 71 11.13 -29.40 -8.25
N PHE A 72 10.54 -30.52 -7.85
CA PHE A 72 9.98 -31.53 -8.73
C PHE A 72 8.49 -31.65 -8.48
N THR A 73 7.73 -31.79 -9.55
CA THR A 73 6.27 -31.95 -9.52
C THR A 73 5.84 -33.11 -10.39
N GLY A 74 4.68 -33.67 -10.11
CA GLY A 74 4.10 -34.68 -11.00
C GLY A 74 2.86 -35.30 -10.42
N ILE A 75 2.22 -36.16 -11.20
CA ILE A 75 1.09 -36.95 -10.79
C ILE A 75 1.57 -38.38 -10.56
N THR A 76 1.44 -38.82 -9.31
CA THR A 76 1.75 -40.18 -8.87
C THR A 76 0.85 -41.21 -9.58
N PRO A 77 1.20 -42.51 -9.57
CA PRO A 77 0.37 -43.56 -10.19
C PRO A 77 -1.04 -43.66 -9.63
N LYS A 78 -1.24 -43.20 -8.40
CA LYS A 78 -2.54 -43.17 -7.73
C LYS A 78 -3.38 -41.93 -8.08
N GLY A 79 -2.82 -40.98 -8.84
CA GLY A 79 -3.48 -39.76 -9.31
C GLY A 79 -3.31 -38.55 -8.39
N TYR A 80 -2.40 -38.59 -7.41
CA TYR A 80 -2.14 -37.47 -6.50
C TYR A 80 -0.99 -36.60 -7.03
N LEU A 81 -1.14 -35.27 -6.94
CA LEU A 81 -0.04 -34.34 -7.17
C LEU A 81 1.03 -34.52 -6.09
N MET A 82 2.30 -34.47 -6.50
CA MET A 82 3.45 -34.42 -5.60
C MET A 82 4.28 -33.17 -5.84
N ILE A 83 4.92 -32.70 -4.76
CA ILE A 83 5.91 -31.62 -4.76
C ILE A 83 7.08 -32.07 -3.88
N ASP A 84 8.24 -32.28 -4.49
CA ASP A 84 9.47 -32.59 -3.78
C ASP A 84 10.48 -31.47 -3.99
N LEU A 85 11.12 -31.01 -2.92
CA LEU A 85 12.22 -30.05 -3.01
C LEU A 85 13.52 -30.72 -2.59
N PHE A 86 14.58 -30.46 -3.36
CA PHE A 86 15.93 -30.89 -3.05
C PHE A 86 16.88 -29.71 -3.07
N ARG A 87 17.97 -29.83 -2.33
CA ARG A 87 19.13 -28.97 -2.52
C ARG A 87 19.89 -29.42 -3.77
N ASN A 88 20.09 -28.52 -4.73
CA ASN A 88 20.71 -28.87 -6.01
C ASN A 88 22.20 -29.22 -5.86
N SER A 89 22.94 -28.57 -4.96
CA SER A 89 24.36 -28.84 -4.70
C SER A 89 24.64 -30.18 -4.01
N SER A 90 23.73 -30.63 -3.13
CA SER A 90 23.96 -31.81 -2.27
C SER A 90 23.00 -32.97 -2.53
N GLU A 91 22.06 -32.80 -3.47
CA GLU A 91 21.07 -33.80 -3.87
C GLU A 91 20.20 -34.29 -2.69
N THR A 92 20.11 -33.49 -1.64
CA THR A 92 19.44 -33.85 -0.40
C THR A 92 17.99 -33.41 -0.46
N LYS A 93 17.06 -34.34 -0.24
CA LYS A 93 15.63 -34.01 -0.12
C LYS A 93 15.41 -33.15 1.12
N VAL A 94 14.84 -31.97 0.94
CA VAL A 94 14.54 -31.01 2.02
C VAL A 94 13.05 -30.89 2.30
N PHE A 95 12.21 -31.24 1.32
CA PHE A 95 10.76 -31.23 1.45
C PHE A 95 10.14 -32.33 0.58
N GLU A 96 9.07 -32.93 1.08
CA GLU A 96 8.25 -33.92 0.39
C GLU A 96 6.81 -33.63 0.73
N TRP A 97 5.97 -33.55 -0.29
CA TRP A 97 4.54 -33.43 -0.14
C TRP A 97 3.82 -34.18 -1.24
N ILE A 98 2.79 -34.92 -0.85
CA ILE A 98 1.88 -35.61 -1.75
C ILE A 98 0.48 -35.21 -1.32
N ASP A 99 -0.33 -34.81 -2.29
CA ASP A 99 -1.71 -34.45 -2.09
C ASP A 99 -2.51 -35.63 -1.51
N ASN A 100 -3.51 -35.32 -0.70
CA ASN A 100 -4.49 -36.27 -0.23
C ASN A 100 -5.71 -36.37 -1.18
N THR A 101 -5.82 -35.47 -2.15
CA THR A 101 -6.89 -35.38 -3.13
C THR A 101 -6.34 -35.61 -4.54
N LYS A 102 -7.07 -36.36 -5.36
CA LYS A 102 -6.65 -36.62 -6.75
C LYS A 102 -6.70 -35.35 -7.57
N THR A 103 -5.75 -35.20 -8.48
CA THR A 103 -5.67 -34.04 -9.37
C THR A 103 -6.15 -34.43 -10.76
N ASP A 104 -7.14 -33.70 -11.26
CA ASP A 104 -7.57 -33.85 -12.65
C ASP A 104 -6.49 -33.35 -13.61
N THR A 105 -6.34 -34.05 -14.73
CA THR A 105 -5.37 -33.73 -15.79
C THR A 105 -6.06 -33.39 -17.12
N ILE A 106 -7.39 -33.29 -17.11
CA ILE A 106 -8.22 -32.91 -18.26
C ILE A 106 -9.14 -31.79 -17.79
N TYR A 107 -9.03 -30.63 -18.42
CA TYR A 107 -9.78 -29.42 -18.05
C TYR A 107 -10.61 -28.94 -19.24
N ASN A 108 -11.88 -28.60 -19.00
CA ASN A 108 -12.73 -27.95 -20.00
C ASN A 108 -12.69 -26.44 -19.78
N VAL A 109 -11.98 -25.72 -20.64
CA VAL A 109 -11.77 -24.27 -20.51
C VAL A 109 -12.73 -23.53 -21.43
N HIS A 110 -13.50 -22.61 -20.85
CA HIS A 110 -14.46 -21.80 -21.61
C HIS A 110 -13.72 -20.75 -22.47
N LYS A 111 -14.01 -20.72 -23.77
CA LYS A 111 -13.39 -19.81 -24.77
C LYS A 111 -14.18 -18.52 -25.00
N GLY A 112 -15.33 -18.38 -24.35
CA GLY A 112 -16.29 -17.33 -24.67
C GLY A 112 -17.45 -17.90 -25.50
N TYR A 113 -18.56 -17.17 -25.53
CA TYR A 113 -19.72 -17.49 -26.37
C TYR A 113 -20.31 -18.91 -26.20
N GLY A 114 -20.10 -19.54 -25.04
CA GLY A 114 -20.57 -20.90 -24.75
C GLY A 114 -19.67 -22.01 -25.31
N GLU A 115 -18.52 -21.67 -25.90
CA GLU A 115 -17.56 -22.64 -26.42
C GLU A 115 -16.59 -23.13 -25.33
N TYR A 116 -16.18 -24.39 -25.41
CA TYR A 116 -15.24 -25.02 -24.49
C TYR A 116 -14.14 -25.74 -25.28
N GLU A 117 -12.90 -25.65 -24.80
CA GLU A 117 -11.77 -26.46 -25.25
C GLU A 117 -11.35 -27.43 -24.16
N GLU A 118 -11.18 -28.70 -24.51
CA GLU A 118 -10.56 -29.68 -23.64
C GLU A 118 -9.03 -29.52 -23.67
N VAL A 119 -8.44 -29.26 -22.51
CA VAL A 119 -7.00 -29.14 -22.30
C VAL A 119 -6.51 -30.35 -21.50
N ARG A 120 -5.68 -31.17 -22.13
CA ARG A 120 -4.97 -32.27 -21.46
C ARG A 120 -3.61 -31.79 -20.95
N ILE A 121 -3.41 -31.89 -19.64
CA ILE A 121 -2.18 -31.48 -18.97
C ILE A 121 -1.06 -32.48 -19.25
N ARG A 122 0.10 -31.95 -19.63
CA ARG A 122 1.31 -32.68 -19.99
C ARG A 122 2.44 -32.48 -18.99
N SER A 123 2.47 -31.34 -18.30
CA SER A 123 3.36 -31.08 -17.18
C SER A 123 2.71 -30.11 -16.20
N ILE A 124 3.11 -30.18 -14.92
CA ILE A 124 2.68 -29.24 -13.88
C ILE A 124 3.94 -28.62 -13.32
N GLU A 125 4.06 -27.30 -13.33
CA GLU A 125 5.25 -26.55 -12.89
C GLU A 125 4.92 -25.71 -11.67
N PRO A 126 5.69 -25.81 -10.57
CA PRO A 126 5.56 -24.89 -9.46
C PRO A 126 6.34 -23.62 -9.82
N SER A 127 5.67 -22.61 -10.37
CA SER A 127 6.34 -21.35 -10.70
C SER A 127 6.77 -20.60 -9.45
N PHE A 128 6.07 -20.82 -8.34
CA PHE A 128 6.38 -20.23 -7.05
C PHE A 128 5.84 -21.10 -5.91
N ILE A 129 6.56 -21.15 -4.79
CA ILE A 129 6.12 -21.77 -3.53
C ILE A 129 6.52 -20.88 -2.36
N LYS A 130 5.57 -20.53 -1.48
CA LYS A 130 5.83 -19.86 -0.21
C LYS A 130 5.30 -20.66 0.96
N PHE A 131 6.19 -21.02 1.87
CA PHE A 131 5.86 -21.65 3.14
C PHE A 131 5.36 -20.61 4.15
N HIS A 132 4.37 -20.97 4.96
CA HIS A 132 3.84 -20.09 6.00
C HIS A 132 4.73 -19.98 7.23
N THR A 133 5.56 -21.00 7.48
CA THR A 133 6.44 -21.07 8.65
C THR A 133 7.82 -21.59 8.25
N GLU A 134 8.83 -21.30 9.08
CA GLU A 134 10.22 -21.76 8.87
C GLU A 134 10.38 -23.29 8.90
N TYR A 135 9.40 -24.00 9.43
CA TYR A 135 9.35 -25.47 9.50
C TYR A 135 8.29 -26.06 8.53
N GLY A 136 7.85 -25.26 7.56
CA GLY A 136 6.54 -25.34 6.92
C GLY A 136 6.20 -26.65 6.23
N LYS A 137 5.11 -27.27 6.68
CA LYS A 137 4.28 -28.20 5.90
C LYS A 137 3.13 -27.51 5.17
N ASP A 138 2.84 -26.28 5.59
CA ASP A 138 1.77 -25.46 5.06
C ASP A 138 2.38 -24.40 4.14
N PHE A 139 1.82 -24.26 2.94
CA PHE A 139 2.36 -23.42 1.89
C PHE A 139 1.29 -22.99 0.87
N ILE A 140 1.61 -21.95 0.12
CA ILE A 140 0.89 -21.55 -1.09
C ILE A 140 1.82 -21.74 -2.28
N ALA A 141 1.34 -22.38 -3.34
CA ALA A 141 2.07 -22.56 -4.58
C ALA A 141 1.27 -22.04 -5.79
N MET A 142 1.94 -21.31 -6.68
CA MET A 142 1.40 -21.03 -8.02
C MET A 142 1.83 -22.17 -8.94
N LEU A 143 0.85 -22.83 -9.55
CA LEU A 143 1.06 -23.96 -10.45
C LEU A 143 0.73 -23.55 -11.88
N HIS A 144 1.66 -23.80 -12.81
CA HIS A 144 1.44 -23.74 -14.25
C HIS A 144 1.15 -25.15 -14.76
N LEU A 145 -0.07 -25.38 -15.21
CA LEU A 145 -0.51 -26.65 -15.77
C LEU A 145 -0.41 -26.53 -17.29
N ASN A 146 0.61 -27.14 -17.87
CA ASN A 146 0.96 -26.98 -19.28
C ASN A 146 0.27 -28.05 -20.13
N GLY A 147 -0.52 -27.64 -21.12
CA GLY A 147 -1.23 -28.50 -22.07
C GLY A 147 -1.17 -27.97 -23.50
N SER A 148 -2.31 -28.01 -24.23
CA SER A 148 -2.45 -27.26 -25.50
C SER A 148 -2.35 -25.75 -25.29
N GLN A 149 -2.76 -25.29 -24.10
CA GLN A 149 -2.60 -23.93 -23.58
C GLN A 149 -2.17 -24.00 -22.11
N PRO A 150 -1.40 -23.01 -21.61
CA PRO A 150 -1.00 -22.97 -20.21
C PRO A 150 -2.17 -22.53 -19.33
N LEU A 151 -2.42 -23.26 -18.24
CA LEU A 151 -3.40 -22.88 -17.22
C LEU A 151 -2.68 -22.53 -15.92
N ARG A 152 -3.21 -21.56 -15.16
CA ARG A 152 -2.67 -21.19 -13.85
C ARG A 152 -3.66 -21.55 -12.75
N ARG A 153 -3.18 -22.16 -11.68
CA ARG A 153 -3.99 -22.47 -10.48
C ARG A 153 -3.14 -22.23 -9.24
N VAL A 154 -3.79 -21.88 -8.13
CA VAL A 154 -3.12 -21.75 -6.84
C VAL A 154 -3.45 -22.97 -6.00
N LEU A 155 -2.42 -23.58 -5.44
CA LEU A 155 -2.53 -24.63 -4.44
C LEU A 155 -2.28 -24.04 -3.05
N PHE A 156 -3.26 -24.19 -2.18
CA PHE A 156 -3.16 -23.92 -0.75
C PHE A 156 -2.99 -25.24 -0.02
N VAL A 157 -2.02 -25.31 0.88
CA VAL A 157 -1.82 -26.44 1.78
C VAL A 157 -1.79 -25.91 3.20
N ASN A 158 -2.73 -26.37 4.02
CA ASN A 158 -2.89 -25.91 5.39
C ASN A 158 -3.38 -27.05 6.30
N GLY A 159 -2.68 -27.33 7.39
CA GLY A 159 -3.12 -28.31 8.38
C GLY A 159 -3.21 -29.74 7.83
N GLY A 160 -2.46 -30.05 6.77
CA GLY A 160 -2.51 -31.34 6.06
C GLY A 160 -3.69 -31.50 5.09
N GLN A 161 -4.49 -30.45 4.90
CA GLN A 161 -5.47 -30.36 3.82
C GLN A 161 -4.93 -29.54 2.66
N SER A 162 -5.47 -29.77 1.48
CA SER A 162 -5.15 -29.04 0.26
C SER A 162 -6.41 -28.47 -0.37
N HIS A 163 -6.27 -27.29 -0.97
CA HIS A 163 -7.31 -26.67 -1.77
C HIS A 163 -6.67 -26.09 -3.03
N MET A 164 -7.23 -26.36 -4.19
CA MET A 164 -6.75 -25.82 -5.45
C MET A 164 -7.82 -24.95 -6.08
N THR A 165 -7.49 -23.69 -6.38
CA THR A 165 -8.44 -22.72 -6.97
C THR A 165 -8.91 -23.18 -8.33
N ASP A 166 -9.99 -22.61 -8.86
CA ASP A 166 -10.29 -22.73 -10.29
C ASP A 166 -9.13 -22.18 -11.16
N VAL A 167 -9.22 -22.43 -12.47
CA VAL A 167 -8.28 -21.87 -13.46
C VAL A 167 -8.36 -20.35 -13.39
N LEU A 168 -7.22 -19.72 -13.10
CA LEU A 168 -7.11 -18.28 -13.03
C LEU A 168 -7.26 -17.66 -14.44
N PRO A 169 -7.95 -16.51 -14.56
CA PRO A 169 -8.02 -15.78 -15.81
C PRO A 169 -6.63 -15.38 -16.35
N GLU A 170 -6.54 -15.21 -17.66
CA GLU A 170 -5.32 -14.72 -18.30
C GLU A 170 -5.09 -13.23 -18.01
N GLY A 171 -3.82 -12.83 -17.96
CA GLY A 171 -3.43 -11.41 -18.01
C GLY A 171 -3.39 -10.66 -16.68
N VAL A 172 -3.66 -11.31 -15.54
CA VAL A 172 -3.51 -10.70 -14.22
C VAL A 172 -2.28 -11.27 -13.51
N ALA A 173 -1.39 -10.38 -13.08
CA ALA A 173 -0.10 -10.76 -12.51
C ALA A 173 -0.08 -10.72 -10.97
N THR A 174 -1.10 -10.16 -10.31
CA THR A 174 -1.04 -9.95 -8.86
C THR A 174 -0.93 -11.27 -8.10
N PHE A 175 0.18 -11.43 -7.36
CA PHE A 175 0.38 -12.53 -6.43
C PHE A 175 1.06 -11.97 -5.18
N ILE A 176 0.25 -11.64 -4.17
CA ILE A 176 0.70 -11.05 -2.91
C ILE A 176 0.41 -12.07 -1.80
N PRO A 177 1.37 -12.94 -1.47
CA PRO A 177 1.14 -14.06 -0.57
C PRO A 177 1.04 -13.66 0.91
N ASN A 178 1.39 -12.42 1.25
CA ASN A 178 1.11 -11.82 2.55
C ASN A 178 0.40 -10.48 2.32
N TRP A 179 -0.90 -10.54 2.12
CA TRP A 179 -1.74 -9.37 1.94
C TRP A 179 -2.00 -8.64 3.25
N TYR A 180 -2.27 -9.40 4.32
CA TYR A 180 -2.51 -8.84 5.65
C TYR A 180 -2.17 -9.85 6.76
N ASN A 181 -1.38 -9.41 7.74
CA ASN A 181 -1.05 -10.11 8.99
C ASN A 181 -0.63 -11.59 8.89
N ASN A 182 -0.03 -12.03 7.77
CA ASN A 182 0.28 -13.45 7.51
C ASN A 182 -0.95 -14.37 7.69
N GLN A 183 -2.14 -13.86 7.38
CA GLN A 183 -3.40 -14.60 7.46
C GLN A 183 -4.17 -14.59 6.14
N TYR A 184 -3.81 -13.65 5.27
CA TYR A 184 -4.48 -13.43 4.00
C TYR A 184 -3.46 -13.28 2.88
N CYS A 185 -3.85 -13.70 1.68
CA CYS A 185 -3.13 -13.42 0.45
C CYS A 185 -4.08 -12.83 -0.58
N PHE A 186 -3.54 -12.03 -1.49
CA PHE A 186 -4.28 -11.47 -2.60
C PHE A 186 -3.70 -12.01 -3.90
N ILE A 187 -4.48 -12.82 -4.60
CA ILE A 187 -4.04 -13.48 -5.81
C ILE A 187 -5.04 -13.18 -6.90
N HIS A 188 -4.53 -12.69 -8.02
CA HIS A 188 -5.30 -12.27 -9.17
C HIS A 188 -6.25 -11.13 -8.81
N ASP A 189 -7.53 -11.42 -8.67
CA ASP A 189 -8.63 -10.52 -8.33
C ASP A 189 -9.35 -10.98 -7.05
N CYS A 190 -8.70 -11.82 -6.24
CA CYS A 190 -9.33 -12.43 -5.08
C CYS A 190 -8.43 -12.37 -3.84
N CYS A 191 -9.04 -11.99 -2.71
CA CYS A 191 -8.45 -12.13 -1.39
C CYS A 191 -8.85 -13.48 -0.80
N TYR A 192 -7.86 -14.25 -0.37
CA TYR A 192 -8.03 -15.57 0.23
C TYR A 192 -7.50 -15.61 1.67
N THR A 193 -8.05 -16.49 2.49
CA THR A 193 -7.36 -16.98 3.69
C THR A 193 -6.17 -17.85 3.28
N LEU A 194 -5.23 -18.12 4.20
CA LEU A 194 -4.14 -19.07 3.92
C LEU A 194 -4.59 -20.53 3.75
N ALA A 195 -5.85 -20.85 4.08
CA ALA A 195 -6.44 -22.16 3.80
C ALA A 195 -7.03 -22.24 2.37
N GLY A 196 -7.13 -21.11 1.67
CA GLY A 196 -7.70 -21.02 0.32
C GLY A 196 -9.17 -20.63 0.27
N ASP A 197 -9.77 -20.22 1.40
CA ASP A 197 -11.16 -19.73 1.39
C ASP A 197 -11.22 -18.32 0.81
N THR A 198 -12.14 -18.09 -0.12
CA THR A 198 -12.41 -16.76 -0.67
C THR A 198 -13.00 -15.84 0.40
N VAL A 199 -12.34 -14.72 0.63
CA VAL A 199 -12.82 -13.64 1.52
C VAL A 199 -13.64 -12.63 0.72
N TYR A 200 -13.09 -12.17 -0.40
CA TYR A 200 -13.79 -11.34 -1.39
C TYR A 200 -13.10 -11.38 -2.74
N THR A 201 -13.84 -11.05 -3.79
CA THR A 201 -13.32 -10.81 -5.14
C THR A 201 -13.52 -9.37 -5.55
N ILE A 202 -12.68 -8.88 -6.45
CA ILE A 202 -12.79 -7.55 -7.06
C ILE A 202 -12.99 -7.69 -8.57
N LYS A 203 -13.30 -6.57 -9.21
CA LYS A 203 -13.36 -6.49 -10.67
C LYS A 203 -12.48 -5.35 -11.15
N TYR A 204 -11.40 -5.70 -11.84
CA TYR A 204 -10.56 -4.74 -12.53
C TYR A 204 -11.36 -4.05 -13.64
N GLY A 205 -11.24 -2.73 -13.70
CA GLY A 205 -11.64 -1.92 -14.84
C GLY A 205 -10.58 -1.97 -15.93
N GLU A 206 -10.94 -1.52 -17.13
CA GLU A 206 -10.05 -1.51 -18.31
C GLU A 206 -8.71 -0.78 -18.04
N ASN A 207 -8.77 0.31 -17.27
CA ASN A 207 -7.59 1.13 -16.94
C ASN A 207 -6.79 0.60 -15.74
N ASP A 208 -7.28 -0.40 -15.01
CA ASP A 208 -6.53 -0.92 -13.86
C ASP A 208 -5.34 -1.77 -14.31
N MET A 209 -5.28 -2.16 -15.59
CA MET A 209 -4.23 -3.01 -16.15
C MET A 209 -4.04 -4.30 -15.36
N ASN A 210 -5.11 -4.80 -14.74
CA ASN A 210 -5.10 -5.97 -13.86
C ASN A 210 -4.09 -5.86 -12.70
N ASN A 211 -3.88 -4.64 -12.20
CA ASN A 211 -2.98 -4.35 -11.08
C ASN A 211 -3.78 -3.80 -9.89
N ILE A 212 -3.51 -4.35 -8.71
CA ILE A 212 -4.21 -4.00 -7.47
C ILE A 212 -3.93 -2.57 -6.98
N ASN A 213 -2.76 -2.01 -7.29
CA ASN A 213 -2.41 -0.62 -6.98
C ASN A 213 -3.16 0.34 -7.90
N ASN A 214 -3.24 0.06 -9.20
CA ASN A 214 -4.08 0.86 -10.11
C ASN A 214 -5.56 0.78 -9.75
N TYR A 215 -6.05 -0.40 -9.34
CA TYR A 215 -7.40 -0.56 -8.79
C TYR A 215 -7.60 0.31 -7.54
N ALA A 216 -6.61 0.35 -6.64
CA ALA A 216 -6.63 1.20 -5.46
C ALA A 216 -6.66 2.69 -5.83
N ASP A 217 -5.80 3.13 -6.77
CA ASP A 217 -5.75 4.51 -7.26
C ASP A 217 -7.04 4.92 -7.96
N ARG A 218 -7.69 4.01 -8.69
CA ARG A 218 -9.02 4.27 -9.27
C ARG A 218 -10.07 4.52 -8.19
N ILE A 219 -10.07 3.73 -7.11
CA ILE A 219 -11.00 3.92 -5.99
C ILE A 219 -10.69 5.22 -5.23
N ALA A 220 -9.41 5.51 -5.03
CA ALA A 220 -8.92 6.62 -4.25
C ALA A 220 -9.11 7.97 -4.92
N THR A 221 -8.63 8.08 -6.17
CA THR A 221 -8.42 9.35 -6.88
C THR A 221 -9.04 9.37 -8.27
N GLY A 222 -9.74 8.30 -8.68
CA GLY A 222 -10.16 8.12 -10.07
C GLY A 222 -9.00 7.74 -11.01
N GLY A 223 -7.82 7.40 -10.47
CA GLY A 223 -6.63 7.00 -11.21
C GLY A 223 -5.73 8.15 -11.66
N TYR A 224 -5.92 9.35 -11.10
CA TYR A 224 -5.13 10.53 -11.46
C TYR A 224 -3.82 10.65 -10.69
N HIS A 225 -3.80 10.22 -9.43
CA HIS A 225 -2.62 10.28 -8.56
C HIS A 225 -2.29 8.88 -8.03
N PHE A 226 -1.00 8.60 -7.96
CA PHE A 226 -0.44 7.36 -7.44
C PHE A 226 -0.16 7.53 -5.94
N LEU A 227 -0.80 6.71 -5.12
CA LEU A 227 -0.61 6.72 -3.67
C LEU A 227 0.09 5.44 -3.20
N GLU A 228 0.79 5.52 -2.07
CA GLU A 228 1.28 4.34 -1.39
C GLU A 228 0.23 3.85 -0.40
N TYR A 229 -0.11 2.56 -0.45
CA TYR A 229 -1.18 1.99 0.36
C TYR A 229 -0.67 1.12 1.49
N GLN A 230 -1.11 1.42 2.71
CA GLN A 230 -0.88 0.61 3.89
C GLN A 230 -2.15 -0.08 4.35
N ARG A 231 -2.16 -1.41 4.37
CA ARG A 231 -3.30 -2.21 4.79
C ARG A 231 -3.56 -2.05 6.29
N ILE A 232 -4.81 -1.78 6.63
CA ILE A 232 -5.29 -1.71 8.02
C ILE A 232 -6.17 -2.91 8.38
N SER A 233 -6.74 -3.55 7.35
CA SER A 233 -7.46 -4.82 7.43
C SER A 233 -7.26 -5.60 6.11
N PRO A 234 -7.81 -6.82 5.99
CA PRO A 234 -7.81 -7.52 4.70
C PRO A 234 -8.60 -6.78 3.62
N GLU A 235 -9.56 -5.92 4.00
CA GLU A 235 -10.45 -5.23 3.06
C GLU A 235 -10.10 -3.76 2.89
N GLU A 236 -9.32 -3.15 3.79
CA GLU A 236 -9.12 -1.70 3.83
C GLU A 236 -7.66 -1.26 3.92
N ALA A 237 -7.41 -0.04 3.43
CA ALA A 237 -6.11 0.58 3.50
C ALA A 237 -6.17 2.10 3.58
N ILE A 238 -5.07 2.67 4.06
CA ILE A 238 -4.77 4.09 4.00
C ILE A 238 -3.81 4.32 2.84
N GLY A 239 -4.24 5.09 1.85
CA GLY A 239 -3.40 5.62 0.79
C GLY A 239 -2.82 6.96 1.20
N ALA A 240 -1.54 7.19 0.96
CA ALA A 240 -0.90 8.49 1.15
C ALA A 240 0.08 8.80 0.02
N GLY A 241 0.22 10.08 -0.31
CA GLY A 241 1.11 10.55 -1.37
C GLY A 241 1.45 12.02 -1.21
N ILE A 242 2.56 12.45 -1.79
CA ILE A 242 2.92 13.87 -1.82
C ILE A 242 2.22 14.51 -3.03
N ASP A 243 1.42 15.53 -2.75
CA ASP A 243 0.83 16.38 -3.77
C ASP A 243 1.61 17.69 -3.88
N THR A 244 2.15 17.94 -5.06
CA THR A 244 2.80 19.21 -5.43
C THR A 244 1.90 19.90 -6.44
N GLY A 245 0.76 20.41 -5.97
CA GLY A 245 -0.25 21.02 -6.84
C GLY A 245 0.29 22.20 -7.66
N TYR A 246 -0.44 22.55 -8.73
CA TYR A 246 -0.11 23.68 -9.63
C TYR A 246 -0.13 25.06 -8.95
N ASP A 247 -0.59 25.12 -7.71
CA ASP A 247 -0.72 26.32 -6.91
C ASP A 247 0.50 26.60 -6.03
N ASN A 248 1.64 25.96 -6.32
CA ASN A 248 2.90 26.14 -5.61
C ASN A 248 2.75 25.88 -4.09
N ARG A 249 2.08 24.78 -3.74
CA ARG A 249 1.89 24.35 -2.34
C ARG A 249 2.22 22.86 -2.20
N TYR A 250 2.86 22.52 -1.08
CA TYR A 250 3.11 21.14 -0.70
C TYR A 250 2.01 20.62 0.20
N ARG A 251 1.48 19.45 -0.15
CA ARG A 251 0.43 18.77 0.59
C ARG A 251 0.78 17.29 0.70
N ILE A 252 0.26 16.64 1.74
CA ILE A 252 0.09 15.19 1.72
C ILE A 252 -1.38 14.91 1.37
N GLU A 253 -1.58 14.18 0.28
CA GLU A 253 -2.86 13.62 -0.10
C GLU A 253 -3.04 12.29 0.64
N MET A 254 -4.22 12.10 1.22
CA MET A 254 -4.54 10.91 1.99
C MET A 254 -5.96 10.44 1.68
N VAL A 255 -6.16 9.13 1.77
CA VAL A 255 -7.46 8.50 1.56
C VAL A 255 -7.56 7.21 2.36
N ARG A 256 -8.77 6.82 2.73
CA ARG A 256 -9.07 5.46 3.19
C ARG A 256 -9.94 4.77 2.15
N ILE A 257 -9.55 3.58 1.73
CA ILE A 257 -10.28 2.81 0.72
C ILE A 257 -10.67 1.43 1.26
N ASN A 258 -11.76 0.90 0.72
CA ASN A 258 -12.19 -0.48 0.90
C ASN A 258 -12.18 -1.22 -0.45
N TYR A 259 -11.33 -2.24 -0.54
CA TYR A 259 -11.13 -3.07 -1.74
C TYR A 259 -12.36 -3.88 -2.10
N LYS A 260 -13.11 -4.37 -1.11
CA LYS A 260 -14.26 -5.22 -1.34
C LYS A 260 -15.46 -4.44 -1.86
N THR A 261 -15.71 -3.26 -1.30
CA THR A 261 -16.84 -2.41 -1.71
C THR A 261 -16.49 -1.48 -2.87
N ALA A 262 -15.21 -1.38 -3.23
CA ALA A 262 -14.68 -0.44 -4.22
C ALA A 262 -15.00 1.02 -3.90
N GLN A 263 -14.85 1.42 -2.63
CA GLN A 263 -15.24 2.74 -2.14
C GLN A 263 -14.11 3.47 -1.42
N ASN A 264 -14.09 4.79 -1.58
CA ASN A 264 -13.44 5.70 -0.65
C ASN A 264 -14.30 5.77 0.63
N VAL A 265 -13.74 5.29 1.74
CA VAL A 265 -14.42 5.17 3.05
C VAL A 265 -14.69 6.53 3.68
N TRP A 266 -13.81 7.51 3.45
CA TRP A 266 -14.01 8.88 3.92
C TRP A 266 -14.95 9.69 3.02
N GLY A 267 -15.29 9.16 1.84
CA GLY A 267 -16.09 9.83 0.81
C GLY A 267 -15.32 10.85 -0.03
N GLU A 268 -14.17 11.33 0.45
CA GLU A 268 -13.31 12.29 -0.26
C GLU A 268 -11.83 12.10 0.09
N GLN A 269 -10.94 12.65 -0.73
CA GLN A 269 -9.51 12.74 -0.42
C GLN A 269 -9.27 13.84 0.60
N ARG A 270 -8.31 13.61 1.49
CA ARG A 270 -7.83 14.62 2.46
C ARG A 270 -6.54 15.22 1.94
N TYR A 271 -6.49 16.54 1.86
CA TYR A 271 -5.29 17.29 1.50
C TYR A 271 -4.81 18.07 2.71
N ILE A 272 -3.68 17.66 3.27
CA ILE A 272 -3.11 18.28 4.46
C ILE A 272 -1.93 19.15 4.03
N ALA A 273 -2.04 20.46 4.28
CA ALA A 273 -0.98 21.41 3.95
C ALA A 273 0.28 21.16 4.76
N LEU A 274 1.43 21.22 4.11
CA LEU A 274 2.74 21.09 4.75
C LEU A 274 3.30 22.49 5.05
N PRO A 275 4.01 22.69 6.18
CA PRO A 275 4.56 23.98 6.60
C PRO A 275 5.88 24.30 5.91
N PHE A 276 5.99 23.98 4.63
CA PHE A 276 7.21 24.19 3.87
C PHE A 276 6.98 25.26 2.82
N ASP A 277 8.00 26.08 2.64
CA ASP A 277 8.01 27.08 1.59
C ASP A 277 8.18 26.35 0.26
N TYR A 278 7.39 26.75 -0.74
CA TYR A 278 7.46 26.08 -2.03
C TYR A 278 8.72 26.45 -2.78
N GLU A 279 9.42 25.43 -3.28
CA GLU A 279 10.56 25.61 -4.17
C GLU A 279 10.55 24.52 -5.25
N ALA A 280 10.45 24.90 -6.52
CA ALA A 280 10.25 23.95 -7.63
C ALA A 280 11.26 22.79 -7.72
N LYS A 281 12.45 22.92 -7.12
CA LYS A 281 13.50 21.88 -7.13
C LYS A 281 13.69 21.18 -5.78
N ALA A 282 12.89 21.50 -4.78
CA ALA A 282 12.96 20.81 -3.50
C ALA A 282 12.44 19.38 -3.62
N LYS A 283 13.03 18.48 -2.81
CA LYS A 283 12.65 17.08 -2.75
C LYS A 283 11.90 16.81 -1.46
N LEU A 284 10.72 16.24 -1.57
CA LEU A 284 9.92 15.82 -0.43
C LEU A 284 9.96 14.31 -0.28
N ALA A 285 9.90 13.87 0.96
CA ALA A 285 9.71 12.47 1.33
C ALA A 285 8.88 12.40 2.59
N TYR A 286 8.08 11.36 2.74
CA TYR A 286 7.35 11.09 3.97
C TYR A 286 7.58 9.65 4.42
N SER A 287 7.31 9.39 5.70
CA SER A 287 7.33 8.04 6.28
C SER A 287 6.32 7.96 7.42
N VAL A 288 5.76 6.79 7.67
CA VAL A 288 4.94 6.51 8.85
C VAL A 288 5.84 6.01 9.97
N THR A 289 5.92 6.76 11.07
CA THR A 289 6.80 6.47 12.21
C THR A 289 6.09 5.78 13.37
N ASP A 290 4.76 5.95 13.48
CA ASP A 290 3.92 5.25 14.44
C ASP A 290 2.56 4.90 13.81
N LYS A 291 2.15 3.65 13.98
CA LYS A 291 0.88 3.08 13.53
C LYS A 291 0.29 2.11 14.56
N SER A 292 0.68 2.26 15.82
CA SER A 292 0.25 1.39 16.93
C SER A 292 -1.19 1.63 17.38
N SER A 293 -1.81 2.72 16.92
CA SER A 293 -3.20 3.09 17.20
C SER A 293 -3.88 3.61 15.93
N ASN A 294 -5.14 4.06 16.05
CA ASN A 294 -5.85 4.74 14.97
C ASN A 294 -5.29 6.15 14.66
N ILE A 295 -4.35 6.65 15.47
CA ILE A 295 -3.65 7.89 15.19
C ILE A 295 -2.28 7.52 14.64
N TRP A 296 -2.09 7.79 13.35
CA TRP A 296 -0.84 7.52 12.66
C TRP A 296 0.04 8.76 12.68
N THR A 297 1.32 8.58 12.98
CA THR A 297 2.30 9.66 12.93
C THR A 297 3.07 9.58 11.62
N TYR A 298 2.99 10.66 10.85
CA TYR A 298 3.72 10.85 9.61
C TYR A 298 4.85 11.83 9.84
N LYS A 299 6.07 11.46 9.45
CA LYS A 299 7.20 12.37 9.39
C LYS A 299 7.43 12.75 7.93
N VAL A 300 7.34 14.04 7.64
CA VAL A 300 7.59 14.60 6.31
C VAL A 300 8.88 15.40 6.35
N SER A 301 9.71 15.24 5.33
CA SER A 301 10.97 15.96 5.18
C SER A 301 11.02 16.64 3.82
N ILE A 302 11.64 17.81 3.80
CA ILE A 302 11.96 18.55 2.58
C ILE A 302 13.47 18.82 2.55
N THR A 303 14.06 18.69 1.36
CA THR A 303 15.42 19.15 1.06
C THR A 303 15.36 20.16 -0.06
N TYR A 304 15.72 21.41 0.23
CA TYR A 304 15.79 22.51 -0.73
C TYR A 304 17.01 22.38 -1.65
N TYR A 305 17.03 23.11 -2.77
CA TYR A 305 18.10 22.99 -3.76
C TYR A 305 19.48 23.41 -3.23
N ASP A 306 19.51 24.34 -2.28
CA ASP A 306 20.72 24.78 -1.57
C ASP A 306 21.26 23.73 -0.58
N GLY A 307 20.52 22.63 -0.37
CA GLY A 307 20.84 21.56 0.56
C GLY A 307 20.25 21.74 1.97
N THR A 308 19.57 22.85 2.23
CA THR A 308 18.84 23.10 3.49
C THR A 308 17.76 22.04 3.67
N LYS A 309 17.54 21.59 4.91
CA LYS A 309 16.55 20.56 5.24
C LYS A 309 15.59 21.05 6.29
N SER A 310 14.33 20.62 6.17
CA SER A 310 13.31 20.86 7.18
C SER A 310 12.43 19.63 7.34
N GLU A 311 11.81 19.49 8.50
CA GLU A 311 10.96 18.35 8.83
C GLU A 311 9.68 18.84 9.50
N ALA A 312 8.61 18.10 9.26
CA ALA A 312 7.30 18.30 9.89
C ALA A 312 6.78 16.94 10.38
N THR A 313 6.02 16.98 11.46
CA THR A 313 5.32 15.81 11.99
C THR A 313 3.83 16.06 11.92
N LEU A 314 3.10 15.12 11.32
CA LEU A 314 1.64 15.13 11.24
C LEU A 314 1.12 13.94 12.04
N LYS A 315 0.03 14.14 12.77
CA LYS A 315 -0.71 13.06 13.43
C LYS A 315 -2.08 12.98 12.80
N VAL A 316 -2.45 11.85 12.21
CA VAL A 316 -3.69 11.72 11.45
C VAL A 316 -4.53 10.61 12.07
N ASP A 317 -5.77 10.93 12.42
CA ASP A 317 -6.77 9.92 12.77
C ASP A 317 -7.22 9.21 11.49
N ILE A 318 -6.87 7.92 11.35
CA ILE A 318 -7.17 7.15 10.15
C ILE A 318 -8.65 6.71 10.08
N GLU A 319 -9.43 6.87 11.15
CA GLU A 319 -10.87 6.62 11.09
C GLU A 319 -11.59 7.75 10.35
N SER A 320 -11.28 9.00 10.68
CA SER A 320 -11.95 10.20 10.15
C SER A 320 -11.17 10.92 9.04
N GLY A 321 -9.85 10.74 8.98
CA GLY A 321 -8.94 11.50 8.14
C GLY A 321 -8.57 12.89 8.70
N THR A 322 -8.89 13.18 9.98
CA THR A 322 -8.58 14.47 10.62
C THR A 322 -7.17 14.52 11.17
N VAL A 323 -6.52 15.68 11.12
CA VAL A 323 -5.20 15.90 11.70
C VAL A 323 -5.33 16.30 13.17
N GLN A 324 -4.67 15.59 14.07
CA GLN A 324 -4.61 15.95 15.49
C GLN A 324 -3.64 17.11 15.73
N GLY A 325 -4.07 18.05 16.57
CA GLY A 325 -3.30 19.22 16.93
C GLY A 325 -3.51 20.42 16.02
N ASP A 326 -4.57 20.44 15.20
CA ASP A 326 -4.94 21.59 14.36
C ASP A 326 -4.91 22.89 15.18
N ASP A 327 -5.46 22.92 16.39
CA ASP A 327 -5.48 24.15 17.20
C ASP A 327 -4.08 24.61 17.66
N ASP A 328 -3.25 23.73 18.24
CA ASP A 328 -1.91 24.10 18.76
C ASP A 328 -0.90 24.34 17.62
N TYR A 329 -1.02 23.62 16.51
CA TYR A 329 -0.18 23.77 15.34
C TYR A 329 -0.54 25.02 14.54
N ILE A 330 -1.83 25.27 14.26
CA ILE A 330 -2.32 26.52 13.64
C ILE A 330 -2.02 27.71 14.58
N ALA A 331 -2.24 27.58 15.89
CA ALA A 331 -1.86 28.60 16.86
C ALA A 331 -0.36 28.86 16.88
N SER A 332 0.49 27.85 16.70
CA SER A 332 1.93 28.05 16.58
C SER A 332 2.34 28.74 15.28
N LEU A 333 1.66 28.41 14.15
CA LEU A 333 1.94 28.99 12.84
C LEU A 333 1.52 30.45 12.73
N ILE A 334 0.38 30.82 13.35
CA ILE A 334 -0.13 32.20 13.26
C ILE A 334 0.74 33.19 14.03
N ILE A 335 1.43 32.77 15.10
CA ILE A 335 2.30 33.65 15.91
C ILE A 335 3.39 34.23 15.04
N GLY A 336 3.49 35.55 14.96
CA GLY A 336 4.48 36.30 14.21
C GLY A 336 3.88 37.53 13.53
N LYS A 337 4.68 38.19 12.69
CA LYS A 337 4.30 39.43 12.02
C LYS A 337 3.91 39.17 10.56
N TRP A 338 2.84 39.80 10.15
CA TRP A 338 2.20 39.60 8.86
C TRP A 338 1.90 40.94 8.22
N LYS A 339 2.31 41.12 6.98
CA LYS A 339 2.00 42.27 6.14
C LYS A 339 0.75 41.97 5.33
N MET A 340 -0.27 42.81 5.42
CA MET A 340 -1.46 42.70 4.59
C MET A 340 -1.11 42.97 3.13
N THR A 341 -1.53 42.07 2.25
CA THR A 341 -1.31 42.13 0.80
C THR A 341 -2.62 42.33 0.02
N SER A 342 -3.77 42.06 0.65
CA SER A 342 -5.10 42.31 0.10
C SER A 342 -6.10 42.55 1.23
N GLY A 343 -6.98 43.54 1.05
CA GLY A 343 -8.00 43.96 2.03
C GLY A 343 -8.25 45.48 1.98
N ASN A 344 -9.39 45.93 2.49
CA ASN A 344 -9.76 47.36 2.57
C ASN A 344 -9.58 47.92 3.99
N ALA A 345 -8.46 47.63 4.64
CA ALA A 345 -8.18 48.07 6.00
C ALA A 345 -7.11 49.18 6.05
N ILE A 346 -7.23 50.09 7.02
CA ILE A 346 -6.25 51.15 7.30
C ILE A 346 -4.94 50.55 7.86
N ALA A 347 -5.03 49.38 8.47
CA ALA A 347 -3.89 48.62 8.98
C ALA A 347 -3.19 47.84 7.86
N THR A 348 -1.86 47.90 7.83
CA THR A 348 -1.04 47.20 6.83
C THR A 348 -0.26 46.03 7.40
N HIS A 349 -0.19 45.87 8.72
CA HIS A 349 0.43 44.74 9.38
C HIS A 349 -0.40 44.26 10.58
N VAL A 350 -0.31 42.97 10.89
CA VAL A 350 -0.78 42.36 12.14
C VAL A 350 0.34 41.50 12.75
N ALA A 351 0.50 41.58 14.07
CA ALA A 351 1.43 40.74 14.81
C ALA A 351 0.67 39.92 15.87
N TYR A 352 0.62 38.60 15.69
CA TYR A 352 0.04 37.68 16.67
C TYR A 352 1.13 37.17 17.63
N LYS A 353 0.84 37.18 18.94
CA LYS A 353 1.79 36.83 19.99
C LYS A 353 1.37 35.56 20.72
N ASN A 354 2.35 34.87 21.28
CA ASN A 354 2.15 33.60 21.99
C ASN A 354 1.28 33.71 23.26
N ASP A 355 1.03 34.92 23.77
CA ASP A 355 0.18 35.19 24.93
C ASP A 355 -1.31 35.37 24.56
N GLY A 356 -1.66 35.13 23.29
CA GLY A 356 -3.03 35.28 22.79
C GLY A 356 -3.41 36.73 22.52
N THR A 357 -2.45 37.64 22.36
CA THR A 357 -2.69 39.03 21.96
C THR A 357 -2.26 39.31 20.52
N PHE A 358 -2.90 40.28 19.89
CA PHE A 358 -2.50 40.78 18.56
C PHE A 358 -2.28 42.29 18.55
N GLU A 359 -1.57 42.77 17.54
CA GLU A 359 -1.34 44.19 17.30
C GLU A 359 -1.40 44.52 15.80
N TYR A 360 -2.36 45.36 15.40
CA TYR A 360 -2.45 45.94 14.07
C TYR A 360 -1.72 47.28 14.02
N THR A 361 -0.96 47.50 12.94
CA THR A 361 -0.21 48.75 12.68
C THR A 361 -0.32 49.15 11.23
N SER A 362 -0.09 50.44 10.94
CA SER A 362 -0.02 50.96 9.57
C SER A 362 1.40 51.42 9.22
N THR A 363 1.80 51.17 7.98
CA THR A 363 3.04 51.70 7.40
C THR A 363 2.87 53.11 6.84
N GLU A 364 1.62 53.55 6.65
CA GLU A 364 1.29 54.87 6.12
C GLU A 364 1.03 55.87 7.25
N ASP A 365 0.50 55.39 8.38
CA ASP A 365 0.30 56.17 9.60
C ASP A 365 0.94 55.48 10.80
N SER A 366 2.10 55.99 11.24
CA SER A 366 2.83 55.45 12.38
C SER A 366 2.12 55.64 13.73
N SER A 367 1.06 56.45 13.79
CA SER A 367 0.25 56.65 14.98
C SER A 367 -0.91 55.64 15.08
N TYR A 368 -1.26 54.98 13.97
CA TYR A 368 -2.29 53.95 13.96
C TYR A 368 -1.81 52.69 14.66
N LYS A 369 -2.48 52.35 15.75
CA LYS A 369 -2.24 51.12 16.50
C LYS A 369 -3.55 50.62 17.10
N GLU A 370 -3.88 49.38 16.80
CA GLU A 370 -4.97 48.66 17.46
C GLU A 370 -4.43 47.37 18.06
N VAL A 371 -4.94 47.02 19.24
CA VAL A 371 -4.49 45.86 20.00
C VAL A 371 -5.69 45.10 20.52
N GLY A 372 -5.53 43.80 20.71
CA GLY A 372 -6.63 42.97 21.16
C GLY A 372 -6.16 41.59 21.59
N LYS A 373 -7.14 40.70 21.77
CA LYS A 373 -6.92 39.29 22.06
C LYS A 373 -7.42 38.45 20.91
N TYR A 374 -6.77 37.31 20.67
CA TYR A 374 -7.22 36.35 19.69
C TYR A 374 -7.24 34.94 20.26
N LYS A 375 -8.01 34.06 19.62
CA LYS A 375 -7.96 32.61 19.82
C LYS A 375 -8.25 31.90 18.51
N ILE A 376 -7.83 30.64 18.42
CA ILE A 376 -8.14 29.74 17.30
C ILE A 376 -8.93 28.58 17.86
N GLU A 377 -10.03 28.24 17.19
CA GLU A 377 -10.81 27.03 17.47
C GLU A 377 -11.18 26.38 16.13
N GLY A 378 -10.59 25.22 15.85
CA GLY A 378 -10.65 24.57 14.54
C GLY A 378 -10.02 25.43 13.45
N ASN A 379 -10.75 25.64 12.36
CA ASN A 379 -10.32 26.49 11.25
C ASN A 379 -10.73 27.97 11.41
N LYS A 380 -11.15 28.40 12.61
CA LYS A 380 -11.64 29.76 12.85
C LYS A 380 -10.66 30.57 13.67
N LEU A 381 -10.44 31.79 13.22
CA LEU A 381 -9.73 32.84 13.95
C LEU A 381 -10.75 33.77 14.59
N TYR A 382 -10.63 33.98 15.89
CA TYR A 382 -11.43 34.93 16.64
C TYR A 382 -10.54 36.09 17.09
N GLU A 383 -10.95 37.33 16.82
CA GLU A 383 -10.25 38.54 17.24
C GLU A 383 -11.19 39.47 18.00
N MET A 384 -10.74 40.00 19.14
CA MET A 384 -11.47 40.96 19.96
C MET A 384 -10.56 42.17 20.22
N TYR A 385 -10.96 43.32 19.70
CA TYR A 385 -10.23 44.58 19.86
C TYR A 385 -10.39 45.14 21.28
N SER A 386 -9.36 45.82 21.78
CA SER A 386 -9.38 46.41 23.11
C SER A 386 -10.40 47.52 23.21
N GLY A 387 -11.37 47.36 24.11
CA GLY A 387 -12.48 48.31 24.28
C GLY A 387 -13.79 47.87 23.62
N GLU A 388 -13.74 46.76 22.87
CA GLU A 388 -14.91 46.09 22.31
C GLU A 388 -15.26 44.83 23.13
N ASP A 389 -16.53 44.43 23.10
CA ASP A 389 -17.05 43.28 23.85
C ASP A 389 -17.42 42.08 22.93
N GLU A 390 -17.25 42.22 21.62
CA GLU A 390 -17.63 41.22 20.62
C GLU A 390 -16.41 40.63 19.89
N TRP A 391 -16.49 39.34 19.55
CA TRP A 391 -15.50 38.65 18.73
C TRP A 391 -15.82 38.83 17.26
N ILE A 392 -14.85 39.28 16.49
CA ILE A 392 -14.86 39.13 15.04
C ILE A 392 -14.39 37.71 14.72
N ILE A 393 -15.16 37.02 13.90
CA ILE A 393 -14.93 35.62 13.56
C ILE A 393 -14.51 35.57 12.09
N SER A 394 -13.43 34.87 11.80
CA SER A 394 -12.98 34.62 10.43
C SER A 394 -12.70 33.14 10.21
N ASP A 395 -13.04 32.64 9.02
CA ASP A 395 -12.52 31.37 8.55
C ASP A 395 -11.08 31.54 8.05
N ILE A 396 -10.18 30.70 8.54
CA ILE A 396 -8.82 30.57 8.03
C ILE A 396 -8.90 29.77 6.73
N LEU A 397 -8.72 30.45 5.61
CA LEU A 397 -8.71 29.85 4.27
C LEU A 397 -7.33 29.27 3.94
N LEU A 398 -6.27 29.86 4.50
CA LEU A 398 -4.89 29.43 4.34
C LEU A 398 -4.05 29.93 5.52
N LEU A 399 -3.29 29.06 6.15
CA LEU A 399 -2.23 29.43 7.09
C LEU A 399 -1.01 28.51 6.90
N ASN A 400 0.16 29.09 6.65
CA ASN A 400 1.45 28.40 6.62
C ASN A 400 2.56 29.34 7.11
N SER A 401 3.83 28.98 6.96
CA SER A 401 5.00 29.81 7.36
C SER A 401 5.04 31.19 6.69
N MET A 402 4.47 31.35 5.50
CA MET A 402 4.62 32.55 4.66
C MET A 402 3.32 33.33 4.44
N PHE A 403 2.16 32.69 4.50
CA PHE A 403 0.89 33.28 4.11
C PHE A 403 -0.22 32.98 5.10
N LEU A 404 -1.05 33.99 5.33
CA LEU A 404 -2.31 33.90 6.07
C LEU A 404 -3.41 34.49 5.18
N SER A 405 -4.51 33.77 4.99
CA SER A 405 -5.70 34.26 4.28
C SER A 405 -6.93 33.93 5.09
N VAL A 406 -7.79 34.92 5.29
CA VAL A 406 -8.99 34.80 6.13
C VAL A 406 -10.21 35.41 5.45
N GLN A 407 -11.39 34.87 5.78
CA GLN A 407 -12.69 35.37 5.37
C GLN A 407 -13.51 35.72 6.62
N GLU A 408 -13.88 36.99 6.77
CA GLU A 408 -14.73 37.44 7.87
C GLU A 408 -16.14 36.83 7.74
N LEU A 409 -16.68 36.38 8.86
CA LEU A 409 -18.01 35.80 9.00
C LEU A 409 -18.94 36.78 9.72
N GLU A 410 -20.24 36.60 9.52
CA GLU A 410 -21.28 37.21 10.33
C GLU A 410 -21.24 36.67 11.76
N ALA A 411 -21.98 37.30 12.66
CA ALA A 411 -22.06 36.91 14.08
C ALA A 411 -22.56 35.47 14.32
N ASP A 412 -23.14 34.81 13.31
CA ASP A 412 -23.53 33.40 13.37
C ASP A 412 -22.33 32.43 13.25
N GLY A 413 -21.14 32.93 12.90
CA GLY A 413 -19.92 32.14 12.75
C GLY A 413 -19.95 31.17 11.56
N VAL A 414 -20.90 31.32 10.63
CA VAL A 414 -21.13 30.42 9.49
C VAL A 414 -21.27 31.19 8.18
N THR A 415 -21.94 32.33 8.17
CA THR A 415 -22.24 33.08 6.96
C THR A 415 -21.08 34.03 6.60
N PRO A 416 -20.51 34.00 5.38
CA PRO A 416 -19.46 34.95 5.01
C PRO A 416 -20.00 36.38 4.81
N ASN A 417 -19.37 37.37 5.44
CA ASN A 417 -19.67 38.81 5.27
C ASN A 417 -19.02 39.40 3.99
N GLY A 418 -18.34 38.57 3.18
CA GLY A 418 -17.75 38.97 1.90
C GLY A 418 -16.42 39.74 1.98
N LYS A 419 -15.94 40.11 3.17
CA LYS A 419 -14.61 40.70 3.36
C LYS A 419 -13.53 39.63 3.46
N LYS A 420 -12.53 39.71 2.58
CA LYS A 420 -11.36 38.82 2.56
C LYS A 420 -10.10 39.60 2.84
N PHE A 421 -9.22 39.00 3.63
CA PHE A 421 -7.91 39.56 3.91
C PHE A 421 -6.85 38.53 3.59
N ALA A 422 -5.76 38.98 2.98
CA ALA A 422 -4.58 38.17 2.74
C ALA A 422 -3.35 38.87 3.31
N TYR A 423 -2.45 38.08 3.86
CA TYR A 423 -1.24 38.54 4.50
C TYR A 423 -0.05 37.67 4.11
N GLN A 424 1.12 38.29 4.09
CA GLN A 424 2.42 37.67 3.89
C GLN A 424 3.28 37.86 5.14
N ARG A 425 3.96 36.81 5.58
CA ARG A 425 4.85 36.82 6.73
C ARG A 425 6.00 37.81 6.51
N VAL A 426 6.37 38.53 7.55
CA VAL A 426 7.55 39.40 7.60
C VAL A 426 8.33 39.16 8.89
N GLU A 427 9.65 39.27 8.81
CA GLU A 427 10.55 39.15 9.98
C GLU A 427 10.49 40.35 10.91
#